data_AF-A0A640S986-F1
#
_entry.id   AF-A0A640S986-F1
#
_cell.length_a   1.000
_cell.length_b   1.000
_cell.length_c   1.000
_cell.angle_alpha   90.00
_cell.angle_beta   90.00
_cell.angle_gamma   90.00
#
_symmetry.space_group_name_H-M   'P 1'
#
loop_
_entity.id
_entity.type
_entity.pdbx_description
1 polymer ?
#
loop_
_entity_poly.entity_id
_entity_poly.type
_entity_poly.pdbx_seq_one_letter_code
_entity_poly.pdbx_strand_id
1 'polypeptide(L)'
;MLTSPARPRTGPPAGHPAGGAAVLAELLPYRRTLDTGHTGHGDFPDAFPAQLQQLAAPVAAGEPLVLTLPGFPCKSPNPAKVLGHLPDEGERLALRFLDALCARIEAVHPPGARVVICSDGHVFSDLIRVPDRDIDAYADALRAMIHDEGLTRLDVFDLREVYGRRLSHDAKRALVHAHHAPALEALRSLTRSDEPTRRLYQGITRFLFEDSASFTGTRSALQRDCRRRAYGVMQRSRAWGDLVGAHHPGAFRLSIHPQPRGSAKFGIRLLDAPDVWMTPWHSCVLEHRDGRRELLHRTDAERRGRLVRRQGRPSHFVTG
;
A
#
# COMPACT_ATOMS: atom_id res chain seq x y z
N MET A 1 68.51 -4.35 -9.88
CA MET A 1 67.27 -4.25 -10.66
C MET A 1 66.15 -3.87 -9.70
N LEU A 2 65.63 -2.65 -9.85
CA LEU A 2 64.71 -1.98 -8.94
C LEU A 2 63.29 -2.54 -9.12
N THR A 3 62.70 -3.02 -8.03
CA THR A 3 61.28 -3.42 -7.96
C THR A 3 60.40 -2.18 -7.83
N SER A 4 59.64 -1.88 -8.88
CA SER A 4 58.62 -0.83 -8.88
C SER A 4 57.42 -1.24 -8.03
N PRO A 5 56.87 -0.37 -7.16
CA PRO A 5 55.63 -0.66 -6.46
C PRO A 5 54.44 -0.55 -7.42
N ALA A 6 53.52 -1.52 -7.32
CA ALA A 6 52.28 -1.55 -8.08
C ALA A 6 51.44 -0.29 -7.78
N ARG A 7 50.96 0.37 -8.84
CA ARG A 7 50.02 1.49 -8.75
C ARG A 7 48.71 1.02 -8.09
N PRO A 8 48.11 1.83 -7.20
CA PRO A 8 46.78 1.54 -6.71
C PRO A 8 45.80 1.58 -7.89
N ARG A 9 44.92 0.56 -7.96
CA ARG A 9 43.79 0.54 -8.88
C ARG A 9 42.97 1.80 -8.61
N THR A 10 42.94 2.70 -9.57
CA THR A 10 42.02 3.82 -9.59
C THR A 10 40.61 3.26 -9.46
N GLY A 11 39.96 3.55 -8.33
CA GLY A 11 38.53 3.35 -8.18
C GLY A 11 37.77 4.13 -9.26
N PRO A 12 36.49 3.83 -9.47
CA PRO A 12 35.66 4.55 -10.42
C PRO A 12 35.71 6.06 -10.13
N PRO A 13 35.60 6.92 -11.16
CA PRO A 13 35.68 8.37 -10.98
C PRO A 13 34.62 8.85 -9.98
N ALA A 14 35.04 9.77 -9.10
CA ALA A 14 34.15 10.49 -8.21
C ALA A 14 33.12 11.27 -9.05
N GLY A 15 31.89 10.75 -9.12
CA GLY A 15 30.86 11.27 -10.01
C GLY A 15 29.49 10.62 -9.81
N HIS A 16 28.97 10.63 -8.59
CA HIS A 16 27.56 10.95 -8.29
C HIS A 16 27.30 10.87 -6.77
N PRO A 17 27.13 12.00 -6.05
CA PRO A 17 26.34 11.98 -4.83
C PRO A 17 24.86 12.05 -5.25
N ALA A 18 24.30 10.93 -5.71
CA ALA A 18 22.86 10.77 -5.79
C ALA A 18 22.45 9.83 -4.64
N GLY A 19 22.72 10.28 -3.40
CA GLY A 19 22.40 9.56 -2.17
C GLY A 19 20.89 9.39 -1.96
N GLY A 20 20.46 9.01 -0.77
CA GLY A 20 19.03 8.80 -0.45
C GLY A 20 18.07 9.92 -0.89
N ALA A 21 18.57 11.14 -1.10
CA ALA A 21 17.82 12.25 -1.69
C ALA A 21 17.35 12.00 -3.14
N ALA A 22 18.18 11.38 -4.00
CA ALA A 22 17.81 11.08 -5.38
C ALA A 22 16.75 9.97 -5.44
N VAL A 23 16.90 8.93 -4.64
CA VAL A 23 15.87 7.88 -4.46
C VAL A 23 14.56 8.50 -3.97
N LEU A 24 14.64 9.41 -3.00
CA LEU A 24 13.45 10.07 -2.48
C LEU A 24 12.79 10.98 -3.53
N ALA A 25 13.57 11.65 -4.38
CA ALA A 25 13.05 12.47 -5.47
C ALA A 25 12.16 11.67 -6.45
N GLU A 26 12.44 10.38 -6.65
CA GLU A 26 11.58 9.48 -7.45
C GLU A 26 10.24 9.14 -6.77
N LEU A 27 10.17 9.25 -5.44
CA LEU A 27 8.97 8.94 -4.64
C LEU A 27 8.07 10.16 -4.43
N LEU A 28 8.64 11.35 -4.30
CA LEU A 28 7.93 12.59 -3.94
C LEU A 28 6.79 12.97 -4.90
N PRO A 29 6.90 12.81 -6.24
CA PRO A 29 5.80 13.07 -7.16
C PRO A 29 4.54 12.25 -6.87
N TYR A 30 4.68 11.13 -6.16
CA TYR A 30 3.60 10.21 -5.83
C TYR A 30 3.18 10.28 -4.36
N ARG A 31 3.68 11.26 -3.59
CA ARG A 31 3.36 11.39 -2.17
C ARG A 31 1.87 11.56 -1.93
N ARG A 32 1.26 10.66 -1.15
CA ARG A 32 -0.13 10.74 -0.66
C ARG A 32 -0.16 11.58 0.62
N THR A 33 -0.82 12.74 0.58
CA THR A 33 -0.90 13.67 1.71
C THR A 33 -2.26 14.37 1.80
N LEU A 34 -2.62 14.82 3.00
CA LEU A 34 -3.78 15.69 3.27
C LEU A 34 -3.41 17.18 3.30
N ASP A 35 -2.13 17.52 3.12
CA ASP A 35 -1.66 18.90 3.19
C ASP A 35 -2.28 19.70 2.02
N THR A 36 -3.20 20.62 2.32
CA THR A 36 -3.84 21.48 1.34
C THR A 36 -2.84 22.50 0.81
N GLY A 37 -2.63 22.56 -0.51
CA GLY A 37 -1.83 23.61 -1.16
C GLY A 37 -0.50 23.19 -1.81
N HIS A 38 -0.13 21.91 -1.80
CA HIS A 38 1.09 21.43 -2.47
C HIS A 38 0.74 20.36 -3.49
N THR A 39 0.48 20.78 -4.72
CA THR A 39 0.48 19.90 -5.91
C THR A 39 1.91 19.42 -6.18
N GLY A 40 2.53 18.60 -5.33
CA GLY A 40 3.82 17.92 -5.57
C GLY A 40 5.08 18.75 -5.88
N HIS A 41 4.94 20.02 -6.26
CA HIS A 41 5.98 20.85 -6.90
C HIS A 41 6.85 21.64 -5.91
N GLY A 42 6.72 21.37 -4.61
CA GLY A 42 7.51 22.03 -3.56
C GLY A 42 7.98 21.11 -2.44
N ASP A 43 7.76 19.81 -2.56
CA ASP A 43 8.37 18.83 -1.66
C ASP A 43 9.78 18.53 -2.17
N PHE A 44 10.79 18.89 -1.39
CA PHE A 44 12.20 18.57 -1.66
C PHE A 44 12.68 17.49 -0.67
N PRO A 45 13.66 16.64 -1.03
CA PRO A 45 14.14 15.57 -0.17
C PRO A 45 14.49 16.01 1.27
N ASP A 46 15.07 17.20 1.44
CA ASP A 46 15.48 17.73 2.75
C ASP A 46 14.31 17.94 3.73
N ALA A 47 13.07 18.04 3.23
CA ALA A 47 11.86 18.13 4.06
C ALA A 47 11.42 16.77 4.66
N PHE A 48 12.15 15.68 4.39
CA PHE A 48 11.80 14.31 4.77
C PHE A 48 12.98 13.57 5.45
N PRO A 49 13.48 14.10 6.58
CA PRO A 49 14.65 13.53 7.26
C PRO A 49 14.43 12.08 7.71
N ALA A 50 13.20 11.69 8.09
CA ALA A 50 12.89 10.32 8.48
C ALA A 50 13.02 9.32 7.31
N GLN A 51 12.72 9.74 6.09
CA GLN A 51 12.89 8.92 4.89
C GLN A 51 14.35 8.87 4.47
N LEU A 52 15.05 10.01 4.50
CA LEU A 52 16.50 10.06 4.24
C LEU A 52 17.27 9.15 5.21
N GLN A 53 16.90 9.14 6.49
CA GLN A 53 17.50 8.26 7.50
C GLN A 53 17.27 6.78 7.18
N GLN A 54 16.08 6.39 6.74
CA GLN A 54 15.80 5.00 6.33
C GLN A 54 16.64 4.57 5.13
N LEU A 55 16.92 5.49 4.21
CA LEU A 55 17.71 5.21 3.00
C LEU A 55 19.22 5.25 3.26
N ALA A 56 19.68 5.96 4.29
CA ALA A 56 21.10 6.27 4.48
C ALA A 56 22.00 5.02 4.56
N ALA A 57 21.67 4.07 5.42
CA ALA A 57 22.47 2.86 5.61
C ALA A 57 22.53 1.96 4.36
N PRO A 58 21.40 1.53 3.76
CA PRO A 58 21.45 0.65 2.60
C PRO A 58 22.03 1.34 1.35
N VAL A 59 21.80 2.65 1.18
CA VAL A 59 22.43 3.41 0.08
C VAL A 59 23.95 3.49 0.27
N ALA A 60 24.43 3.78 1.47
CA ALA A 60 25.87 3.83 1.76
C ALA A 60 26.54 2.45 1.60
N ALA A 61 25.81 1.37 1.89
CA ALA A 61 26.26 -0.01 1.70
C ALA A 61 26.20 -0.49 0.24
N GLY A 62 25.57 0.26 -0.67
CA GLY A 62 25.35 -0.17 -2.05
C GLY A 62 24.42 -1.38 -2.15
N GLU A 63 23.47 -1.50 -1.22
CA GLU A 63 22.52 -2.63 -1.17
C GLU A 63 21.22 -2.33 -1.93
N PRO A 64 20.56 -3.34 -2.52
CA PRO A 64 19.23 -3.17 -3.08
C PRO A 64 18.22 -2.70 -2.02
N LEU A 65 17.40 -1.71 -2.37
CA LEU A 65 16.41 -1.18 -1.44
C LEU A 65 15.19 -2.10 -1.33
N VAL A 66 14.75 -2.38 -0.11
CA VAL A 66 13.50 -3.08 0.17
C VAL A 66 12.46 -2.08 0.62
N LEU A 67 11.35 -1.97 -0.12
CA LEU A 67 10.23 -1.11 0.22
C LEU A 67 9.06 -1.99 0.66
N THR A 68 8.54 -1.78 1.88
CA THR A 68 7.36 -2.53 2.36
C THR A 68 6.10 -1.71 2.14
N LEU A 69 5.06 -2.31 1.57
CA LEU A 69 3.78 -1.65 1.30
C LEU A 69 2.61 -2.50 1.83
N PRO A 70 2.08 -2.19 3.03
CA PRO A 70 0.80 -2.72 3.46
C PRO A 70 -0.32 -2.27 2.54
N GLY A 71 -1.03 -3.23 1.94
CA GLY A 71 -2.09 -2.97 0.96
C GLY A 71 -2.44 -4.21 0.14
N PHE A 72 -3.37 -4.05 -0.80
CA PHE A 72 -3.95 -5.14 -1.59
C PHE A 72 -4.54 -6.27 -0.70
N PRO A 73 -5.46 -5.96 0.24
CA PRO A 73 -6.06 -6.96 1.13
C PRO A 73 -7.02 -7.90 0.38
N CYS A 74 -8.03 -7.31 -0.24
CA CYS A 74 -9.15 -7.91 -0.96
C CYS A 74 -9.99 -6.77 -1.53
N LYS A 75 -10.86 -7.04 -2.51
CA LYS A 75 -11.85 -6.04 -2.96
C LYS A 75 -12.89 -5.75 -1.87
N SER A 76 -13.43 -4.52 -1.87
CA SER A 76 -14.55 -4.11 -1.02
C SER A 76 -15.73 -5.09 -1.16
N PRO A 77 -16.43 -5.44 -0.06
CA PRO A 77 -17.63 -6.27 -0.13
C PRO A 77 -18.85 -5.51 -0.69
N ASN A 78 -18.74 -4.20 -0.94
CA ASN A 78 -19.82 -3.41 -1.50
C ASN A 78 -19.80 -3.47 -3.04
N PRO A 79 -20.80 -4.12 -3.69
CA PRO A 79 -20.84 -4.26 -5.14
C PRO A 79 -21.05 -2.93 -5.88
N ALA A 80 -21.43 -1.85 -5.20
CA ALA A 80 -21.51 -0.52 -5.79
C ALA A 80 -20.13 0.14 -5.97
N LYS A 81 -19.10 -0.36 -5.27
CA LYS A 81 -17.74 0.19 -5.31
C LYS A 81 -16.83 -0.52 -6.31
N VAL A 82 -16.99 -1.83 -6.48
CA VAL A 82 -16.05 -2.70 -7.22
C VAL A 82 -16.74 -3.60 -8.25
N LEU A 83 -15.99 -4.13 -9.20
CA LEU A 83 -16.49 -5.01 -10.27
C LEU A 83 -16.73 -6.46 -9.84
N GLY A 84 -16.05 -6.91 -8.77
CA GLY A 84 -16.11 -8.27 -8.24
C GLY A 84 -15.17 -8.42 -7.04
N HIS A 85 -14.95 -9.66 -6.58
CA HIS A 85 -14.08 -9.95 -5.43
C HIS A 85 -12.60 -10.15 -5.80
N LEU A 86 -12.29 -10.30 -7.08
CA LEU A 86 -10.94 -10.54 -7.59
C LEU A 86 -10.29 -9.24 -8.09
N PRO A 87 -8.94 -9.17 -8.17
CA PRO A 87 -8.23 -8.06 -8.79
C PRO A 87 -8.73 -7.78 -10.22
N ASP A 88 -8.78 -6.50 -10.58
CA ASP A 88 -9.17 -6.01 -11.90
C ASP A 88 -8.12 -5.03 -12.46
N GLU A 89 -8.50 -4.17 -13.41
CA GLU A 89 -7.56 -3.22 -14.04
C GLU A 89 -6.91 -2.28 -13.03
N GLY A 90 -7.60 -1.95 -11.93
CA GLY A 90 -7.07 -1.07 -10.90
C GLY A 90 -5.83 -1.65 -10.23
N GLU A 91 -5.89 -2.92 -9.81
CA GLU A 91 -4.72 -3.59 -9.24
C GLU A 91 -3.62 -3.74 -10.28
N ARG A 92 -3.95 -4.10 -11.52
CA ARG A 92 -2.96 -4.29 -12.59
C ARG A 92 -2.13 -3.04 -12.84
N LEU A 93 -2.79 -1.89 -12.97
CA LEU A 93 -2.10 -0.62 -13.18
C LEU A 93 -1.29 -0.20 -11.95
N ALA A 94 -1.81 -0.45 -10.74
CA ALA A 94 -1.08 -0.16 -9.51
C ALA A 94 0.19 -1.02 -9.37
N LEU A 95 0.14 -2.31 -9.73
CA LEU A 95 1.29 -3.20 -9.74
C LEU A 95 2.34 -2.74 -10.77
N ARG A 96 1.92 -2.44 -12.00
CA ARG A 96 2.83 -1.89 -13.04
C ARG A 96 3.47 -0.58 -12.61
N PHE A 97 2.72 0.29 -11.93
CA PHE A 97 3.25 1.52 -11.38
C PHE A 97 4.36 1.25 -10.35
N LEU A 98 4.16 0.29 -9.43
CA LEU A 98 5.14 -0.06 -8.42
C LEU A 98 6.41 -0.68 -9.03
N ASP A 99 6.26 -1.57 -10.02
CA ASP A 99 7.42 -2.15 -10.71
C ASP A 99 8.22 -1.08 -11.47
N ALA A 100 7.52 -0.20 -12.20
CA ALA A 100 8.14 0.92 -12.90
C ALA A 100 8.80 1.93 -11.94
N LEU A 101 8.24 2.12 -10.74
CA LEU A 101 8.86 2.94 -9.69
C LEU A 101 10.19 2.32 -9.23
N CYS A 102 10.25 1.01 -9.03
CA CYS A 102 11.50 0.34 -8.71
C CYS A 102 12.55 0.48 -9.84
N ALA A 103 12.13 0.42 -11.11
CA ALA A 103 13.02 0.67 -12.25
C ALA A 103 13.55 2.12 -12.29
N ARG A 104 12.74 3.11 -11.91
CA ARG A 104 13.21 4.51 -11.78
C ARG A 104 14.21 4.67 -10.64
N ILE A 105 13.97 4.02 -9.50
CA ILE A 105 14.92 4.00 -8.38
C ILE A 105 16.24 3.35 -8.82
N GLU A 106 16.20 2.25 -9.57
CA GLU A 106 17.39 1.56 -10.10
C GLU A 106 18.25 2.47 -10.98
N ALA A 107 17.64 3.39 -11.74
CA ALA A 107 18.36 4.35 -12.56
C ALA A 107 19.20 5.36 -11.75
N VAL A 108 18.81 5.66 -10.51
CA VAL A 108 19.54 6.58 -9.62
C VAL A 108 20.30 5.86 -8.50
N HIS A 109 19.98 4.61 -8.23
CA HIS A 109 20.62 3.71 -7.27
C HIS A 109 20.82 2.34 -7.93
N PRO A 110 21.97 2.10 -8.60
CA PRO A 110 22.19 0.92 -9.45
C PRO A 110 21.93 -0.46 -8.83
N PRO A 111 22.10 -0.69 -7.51
CA PRO A 111 21.69 -1.95 -6.87
C PRO A 111 20.18 -2.24 -6.99
N GLY A 112 19.38 -1.24 -7.32
CA GLY A 112 17.95 -1.39 -7.57
C GLY A 112 17.10 -1.35 -6.32
N ALA A 113 15.82 -1.67 -6.51
CA ALA A 113 14.83 -1.72 -5.45
C ALA A 113 13.78 -2.80 -5.75
N ARG A 114 13.14 -3.29 -4.70
CA ARG A 114 11.95 -4.14 -4.80
C ARG A 114 10.87 -3.70 -3.82
N VAL A 115 9.61 -3.90 -4.19
CA VAL A 115 8.47 -3.67 -3.31
C VAL A 115 7.94 -5.00 -2.80
N VAL A 116 7.86 -5.13 -1.47
CA VAL A 116 7.16 -6.23 -0.80
C VAL A 116 5.75 -5.75 -0.47
N ILE A 117 4.76 -6.28 -1.19
CA ILE A 117 3.35 -6.04 -0.93
C ILE A 117 2.95 -6.87 0.30
N CYS A 118 2.76 -6.20 1.43
CA CYS A 118 2.40 -6.83 2.70
C CYS A 118 0.88 -6.93 2.82
N SER A 119 0.26 -7.91 2.15
CA SER A 119 -1.20 -8.06 2.11
C SER A 119 -1.78 -8.31 3.51
N ASP A 120 -2.73 -7.46 3.88
CA ASP A 120 -3.35 -7.40 5.20
C ASP A 120 -4.80 -7.92 5.22
N GLY A 121 -5.26 -8.55 4.13
CA GLY A 121 -6.62 -9.07 4.03
C GLY A 121 -6.98 -10.04 5.16
N HIS A 122 -6.18 -11.09 5.34
CA HIS A 122 -6.43 -12.09 6.38
C HIS A 122 -6.26 -11.56 7.80
N VAL A 123 -5.51 -10.46 7.96
CA VAL A 123 -5.42 -9.74 9.22
C VAL A 123 -6.78 -9.12 9.57
N PHE A 124 -7.57 -8.67 8.59
CA PHE A 124 -8.80 -7.92 8.82
C PHE A 124 -10.12 -8.66 8.54
N SER A 125 -10.10 -9.79 7.82
CA SER A 125 -11.24 -10.64 7.43
C SER A 125 -12.56 -10.40 8.19
N ASP A 126 -12.64 -10.75 9.48
CA ASP A 126 -13.85 -10.64 10.33
C ASP A 126 -14.25 -9.19 10.64
N LEU A 127 -13.29 -8.27 10.73
CA LEU A 127 -13.54 -6.85 10.97
C LEU A 127 -14.07 -6.13 9.73
N ILE A 128 -13.67 -6.55 8.53
CA ILE A 128 -14.16 -6.00 7.26
C ILE A 128 -15.31 -6.83 6.65
N ARG A 129 -15.62 -7.97 7.26
CA ARG A 129 -16.68 -8.91 6.84
C ARG A 129 -16.48 -9.45 5.42
N VAL A 130 -15.24 -9.75 5.07
CA VAL A 130 -14.89 -10.44 3.82
C VAL A 130 -14.45 -11.86 4.19
N PRO A 131 -15.07 -12.93 3.65
CA PRO A 131 -14.68 -14.30 3.97
C PRO A 131 -13.23 -14.60 3.58
N ASP A 132 -12.50 -15.38 4.39
CA ASP A 132 -11.10 -15.73 4.11
C ASP A 132 -10.90 -16.40 2.74
N ARG A 133 -11.88 -17.17 2.25
CA ARG A 133 -11.83 -17.76 0.89
C ARG A 133 -11.77 -16.73 -0.23
N ASP A 134 -12.42 -15.58 -0.06
CA ASP A 134 -12.43 -14.51 -1.08
C ASP A 134 -11.10 -13.76 -1.04
N ILE A 135 -10.50 -13.66 0.16
CA ILE A 135 -9.16 -13.10 0.38
C ILE A 135 -8.08 -14.01 -0.21
N ASP A 136 -8.17 -15.32 0.00
CA ASP A 136 -7.29 -16.30 -0.64
C ASP A 136 -7.38 -16.19 -2.17
N ALA A 137 -8.61 -16.19 -2.72
CA ALA A 137 -8.82 -16.06 -4.16
C ALA A 137 -8.27 -14.74 -4.73
N TYR A 138 -8.44 -13.63 -4.01
CA TYR A 138 -7.87 -12.34 -4.38
C TYR A 138 -6.34 -12.38 -4.37
N ALA A 139 -5.73 -12.90 -3.32
CA ALA A 139 -4.28 -12.95 -3.14
C ALA A 139 -3.60 -13.89 -4.14
N ASP A 140 -4.25 -15.00 -4.50
CA ASP A 140 -3.76 -15.94 -5.51
C ASP A 140 -3.86 -15.33 -6.91
N ALA A 141 -4.98 -14.65 -7.22
CA ALA A 141 -5.14 -13.92 -8.48
C ALA A 141 -4.17 -12.72 -8.60
N LEU A 142 -3.83 -12.05 -7.49
CA LEU A 142 -2.85 -10.97 -7.46
C LEU A 142 -1.45 -11.49 -7.81
N ARG A 143 -1.05 -12.64 -7.25
CA ARG A 143 0.24 -13.29 -7.58
C ARG A 143 0.28 -13.74 -9.04
N ALA A 144 -0.80 -14.35 -9.54
CA ALA A 144 -0.90 -14.70 -10.96
C ALA A 144 -0.76 -13.46 -11.86
N MET A 145 -1.40 -12.35 -11.50
CA MET A 145 -1.28 -11.09 -12.24
C MET A 145 0.15 -10.52 -12.25
N ILE A 146 0.87 -10.58 -11.13
CA ILE A 146 2.29 -10.18 -11.05
C ILE A 146 3.14 -11.02 -12.00
N HIS A 147 2.93 -12.35 -12.00
CA HIS A 147 3.62 -13.28 -12.88
C HIS A 147 3.30 -13.03 -14.36
N ASP A 148 2.02 -12.94 -14.71
CA ASP A 148 1.55 -12.83 -16.09
C ASP A 148 1.92 -11.49 -16.76
N GLU A 149 2.04 -10.42 -15.97
CA GLU A 149 2.55 -9.12 -16.44
C GLU A 149 4.10 -9.05 -16.44
N GLY A 150 4.80 -10.09 -15.95
CA GLY A 150 6.26 -10.14 -15.91
C GLY A 150 6.88 -9.13 -14.95
N LEU A 151 6.21 -8.82 -13.84
CA LEU A 151 6.63 -7.80 -12.86
C LEU A 151 7.65 -8.39 -11.88
N THR A 152 8.93 -8.26 -12.20
CA THR A 152 10.01 -8.95 -11.50
C THR A 152 10.51 -8.24 -10.23
N ARG A 153 10.08 -7.00 -9.97
CA ARG A 153 10.51 -6.23 -8.78
C ARG A 153 9.50 -6.24 -7.63
N LEU A 154 8.51 -7.14 -7.69
CA LEU A 154 7.40 -7.22 -6.73
C LEU A 154 7.35 -8.58 -6.03
N ASP A 155 7.28 -8.55 -4.70
CA ASP A 155 7.02 -9.71 -3.85
C ASP A 155 5.68 -9.55 -3.12
N VAL A 156 5.09 -10.65 -2.65
CA VAL A 156 3.87 -10.64 -1.82
C VAL A 156 4.10 -11.38 -0.52
N PHE A 157 3.97 -10.66 0.59
CA PHE A 157 4.08 -11.15 1.96
C PHE A 157 2.71 -11.13 2.65
N ASP A 158 2.27 -12.26 3.19
CA ASP A 158 0.98 -12.38 3.89
C ASP A 158 1.04 -13.36 5.09
N LEU A 159 -0.06 -13.52 5.83
CA LEU A 159 -0.10 -14.40 7.00
C LEU A 159 0.14 -15.89 6.68
N ARG A 160 -0.01 -16.33 5.42
CA ARG A 160 0.31 -17.69 5.00
C ARG A 160 1.82 -17.88 4.88
N GLU A 161 2.57 -16.84 4.54
CA GLU A 161 4.04 -16.85 4.56
C GLU A 161 4.58 -16.82 5.99
N VAL A 162 4.01 -15.98 6.88
CA VAL A 162 4.46 -15.88 8.28
C VAL A 162 4.25 -17.17 9.07
N TYR A 163 3.05 -17.73 9.01
CA TYR A 163 2.61 -18.81 9.90
C TYR A 163 2.38 -20.14 9.17
N GLY A 164 2.70 -20.20 7.88
CA GLY A 164 2.48 -21.38 7.04
C GLY A 164 1.00 -21.66 6.75
N ARG A 165 0.72 -22.80 6.10
CA ARG A 165 -0.63 -23.21 5.70
C ARG A 165 -1.38 -24.07 6.73
N ARG A 166 -0.69 -24.54 7.77
CA ARG A 166 -1.24 -25.50 8.75
C ARG A 166 -2.23 -24.86 9.72
N LEU A 167 -1.99 -23.61 10.09
CA LEU A 167 -2.87 -22.87 10.99
C LEU A 167 -4.06 -22.28 10.23
N SER A 168 -5.23 -22.32 10.86
CA SER A 168 -6.41 -21.59 10.38
C SER A 168 -6.15 -20.08 10.40
N HIS A 169 -6.87 -19.33 9.57
CA HIS A 169 -6.74 -17.87 9.54
C HIS A 169 -7.15 -17.22 10.87
N ASP A 170 -8.12 -17.78 11.59
CA ASP A 170 -8.46 -17.33 12.96
C ASP A 170 -7.30 -17.50 13.94
N ALA A 171 -6.64 -18.66 13.92
CA ALA A 171 -5.48 -18.91 14.78
C ALA A 171 -4.34 -17.94 14.47
N LYS A 172 -4.08 -17.68 13.18
CA LYS A 172 -3.08 -16.68 12.74
C LYS A 172 -3.43 -15.28 13.23
N ARG A 173 -4.69 -14.85 13.08
CA ARG A 173 -5.16 -13.55 13.60
C ARG A 173 -4.98 -13.44 15.11
N ALA A 174 -5.28 -14.51 15.85
CA ALA A 174 -5.10 -14.56 17.30
C ALA A 174 -3.62 -14.39 17.69
N LEU A 175 -2.70 -15.07 16.99
CA LEU A 175 -1.25 -14.93 17.21
C LEU A 175 -0.74 -13.51 16.93
N VAL A 176 -1.16 -12.90 15.80
CA VAL A 176 -0.81 -11.51 15.47
C VAL A 176 -1.30 -10.56 16.56
N HIS A 177 -2.54 -10.76 17.01
CA HIS A 177 -3.13 -9.91 18.03
C HIS A 177 -2.42 -10.06 19.38
N ALA A 178 -2.16 -11.29 19.81
CA ALA A 178 -1.52 -11.57 21.10
C ALA A 178 -0.09 -11.00 21.19
N HIS A 179 0.69 -11.06 20.11
CA HIS A 179 2.09 -10.65 20.14
C HIS A 179 2.31 -9.16 19.85
N HIS A 180 1.42 -8.51 19.09
CA HIS A 180 1.71 -7.18 18.56
C HIS A 180 0.56 -6.15 18.70
N ALA A 181 -0.65 -6.54 19.12
CA ALA A 181 -1.74 -5.57 19.21
C ALA A 181 -1.58 -4.69 20.46
N PRO A 182 -1.69 -3.35 20.33
CA PRO A 182 -1.71 -2.49 21.49
C PRO A 182 -3.01 -2.68 22.29
N ALA A 183 -2.96 -2.38 23.58
CA ALA A 183 -4.16 -2.36 24.42
C ALA A 183 -5.22 -1.39 23.86
N LEU A 184 -6.48 -1.83 23.87
CA LEU A 184 -7.60 -1.05 23.32
C LEU A 184 -7.75 0.31 24.00
N GLU A 185 -7.57 0.38 25.33
CA GLU A 185 -7.67 1.63 26.08
C GLU A 185 -6.56 2.62 25.73
N ALA A 186 -5.33 2.14 25.51
CA ALA A 186 -4.24 2.98 25.05
C ALA A 186 -4.56 3.59 23.68
N LEU A 187 -5.12 2.80 22.77
CA LEU A 187 -5.53 3.27 21.45
C LEU A 187 -6.69 4.27 21.52
N ARG A 188 -7.67 4.04 22.39
CA ARG A 188 -8.78 4.98 22.65
C ARG A 188 -8.27 6.30 23.21
N SER A 189 -7.34 6.26 24.17
CA SER A 189 -6.70 7.44 24.72
C SER A 189 -5.99 8.23 23.62
N LEU A 190 -5.15 7.56 22.83
CA LEU A 190 -4.42 8.18 21.72
C LEU A 190 -5.34 8.78 20.66
N THR A 191 -6.46 8.13 20.34
CA THR A 191 -7.47 8.68 19.41
C THR A 191 -8.07 10.00 19.89
N ARG A 192 -8.07 10.28 21.20
CA ARG A 192 -8.57 11.54 21.77
C ARG A 192 -7.50 12.63 21.79
N SER A 193 -6.23 12.27 21.98
CA SER A 193 -5.12 13.22 22.17
C SER A 193 -4.27 13.47 20.92
N ASP A 194 -4.26 12.56 19.95
CA ASP A 194 -3.44 12.64 18.75
C ASP A 194 -4.29 12.82 17.49
N GLU A 195 -4.13 13.97 16.83
CA GLU A 195 -4.92 14.33 15.65
C GLU A 195 -4.73 13.35 14.47
N PRO A 196 -3.50 12.98 14.07
CA PRO A 196 -3.29 11.97 13.03
C PRO A 196 -4.00 10.65 13.31
N THR A 197 -3.89 10.12 14.54
CA THR A 197 -4.58 8.89 14.96
C THR A 197 -6.10 9.06 14.91
N ARG A 198 -6.63 10.20 15.34
CA ARG A 198 -8.06 10.53 15.24
C ARG A 198 -8.56 10.54 13.81
N ARG A 199 -7.81 11.15 12.89
CA ARG A 199 -8.14 11.18 11.45
C ARG A 199 -8.13 9.77 10.85
N LEU A 200 -7.16 8.94 11.20
CA LEU A 200 -7.12 7.53 10.78
C LEU A 200 -8.36 6.76 11.27
N TYR A 201 -8.73 6.90 12.55
CA TYR A 201 -9.94 6.30 13.11
C TYR A 201 -11.22 6.72 12.36
N GLN A 202 -11.34 8.02 12.05
CA GLN A 202 -12.47 8.56 11.28
C GLN A 202 -12.51 8.00 9.86
N GLY A 203 -11.36 7.95 9.17
CA GLY A 203 -11.24 7.36 7.85
C GLY A 203 -11.66 5.88 7.82
N ILE A 204 -11.13 5.07 8.75
CA ILE A 204 -11.51 3.65 8.89
C ILE A 204 -13.00 3.50 9.18
N THR A 205 -13.56 4.31 10.09
CA THR A 205 -14.99 4.25 10.41
C THR A 205 -15.85 4.54 9.18
N ARG A 206 -15.47 5.54 8.38
CA ARG A 206 -16.14 5.88 7.11
C ARG A 206 -16.09 4.71 6.14
N PHE A 207 -14.91 4.12 5.93
CA PHE A 207 -14.75 2.96 5.04
C PHE A 207 -15.61 1.76 5.45
N LEU A 208 -15.58 1.38 6.73
CA LEU A 208 -16.38 0.27 7.23
C LEU A 208 -17.89 0.53 7.07
N PHE A 209 -18.31 1.79 7.17
CA PHE A 209 -19.70 2.19 6.95
C PHE A 209 -20.08 2.06 5.47
N GLU A 210 -19.27 2.59 4.56
CA GLU A 210 -19.49 2.51 3.11
C GLU A 210 -19.46 1.08 2.57
N ASP A 211 -18.70 0.18 3.21
CA ASP A 211 -18.60 -1.22 2.81
C ASP A 211 -19.76 -2.09 3.33
N SER A 212 -20.63 -1.55 4.19
CA SER A 212 -21.72 -2.31 4.83
C SER A 212 -23.05 -2.25 4.04
N ALA A 213 -23.00 -2.35 2.71
CA ALA A 213 -24.17 -2.22 1.83
C ALA A 213 -25.30 -3.22 2.12
N SER A 214 -24.97 -4.41 2.64
CA SER A 214 -25.91 -5.48 2.98
C SER A 214 -26.47 -5.41 4.41
N PHE A 215 -26.13 -4.36 5.18
CA PHE A 215 -26.60 -4.23 6.56
C PHE A 215 -28.09 -3.92 6.64
N THR A 216 -28.86 -4.75 7.34
CA THR A 216 -30.33 -4.68 7.42
C THR A 216 -30.87 -3.89 8.62
N GLY A 217 -30.00 -3.44 9.53
CA GLY A 217 -30.40 -2.68 10.72
C GLY A 217 -30.47 -1.17 10.52
N THR A 218 -30.66 -0.43 11.60
CA THR A 218 -30.72 1.05 11.54
C THR A 218 -29.36 1.68 11.26
N ARG A 219 -29.35 2.84 10.60
CA ARG A 219 -28.14 3.63 10.35
C ARG A 219 -27.34 3.89 11.63
N SER A 220 -28.01 4.19 12.74
CA SER A 220 -27.37 4.43 14.04
C SER A 220 -26.73 3.16 14.62
N ALA A 221 -27.35 1.99 14.45
CA ALA A 221 -26.76 0.72 14.85
C ALA A 221 -25.52 0.40 14.02
N LEU A 222 -25.57 0.63 12.70
CA LEU A 222 -24.42 0.47 11.81
C LEU A 222 -23.27 1.38 12.21
N GLN A 223 -23.55 2.66 12.48
CA GLN A 223 -22.54 3.63 12.89
C GLN A 223 -21.83 3.21 14.18
N ARG A 224 -22.57 2.70 15.18
CA ARG A 224 -21.98 2.18 16.43
C ARG A 224 -21.13 0.94 16.19
N ASP A 225 -21.59 0.03 15.34
CA ASP A 225 -20.86 -1.18 14.95
C ASP A 225 -19.55 -0.85 14.23
N CYS A 226 -19.58 0.07 13.26
CA CYS A 226 -18.40 0.51 12.51
C CYS A 226 -17.38 1.19 13.43
N ARG A 227 -17.83 2.06 14.35
CA ARG A 227 -16.95 2.70 15.35
C ARG A 227 -16.26 1.66 16.25
N ARG A 228 -16.99 0.62 16.68
CA ARG A 228 -16.42 -0.48 17.48
C ARG A 228 -15.37 -1.25 16.67
N ARG A 229 -15.70 -1.66 15.44
CA ARG A 229 -14.79 -2.42 14.57
C ARG A 229 -13.56 -1.61 14.13
N ALA A 230 -13.70 -0.29 13.96
CA ALA A 230 -12.59 0.59 13.57
C ALA A 230 -11.41 0.51 14.55
N TYR A 231 -11.67 0.41 15.86
CA TYR A 231 -10.60 0.18 16.83
C TYR A 231 -9.89 -1.16 16.63
N GLY A 232 -10.64 -2.23 16.34
CA GLY A 232 -10.06 -3.54 15.99
C GLY A 232 -9.17 -3.46 14.75
N VAL A 233 -9.61 -2.74 13.72
CA VAL A 233 -8.82 -2.55 12.48
C VAL A 233 -7.53 -1.80 12.80
N MET A 234 -7.59 -0.74 13.60
CA MET A 234 -6.40 0.00 14.02
C MET A 234 -5.43 -0.84 14.87
N GLN A 235 -5.93 -1.64 15.83
CA GLN A 235 -5.10 -2.56 16.61
C GLN A 235 -4.36 -3.53 15.69
N ARG A 236 -5.09 -4.16 14.77
CA ARG A 236 -4.51 -5.13 13.85
C ARG A 236 -3.61 -4.51 12.78
N SER A 237 -3.87 -3.28 12.37
CA SER A 237 -3.00 -2.53 11.45
C SER A 237 -1.65 -2.20 12.09
N ARG A 238 -1.64 -1.84 13.38
CA ARG A 238 -0.40 -1.67 14.16
C ARG A 238 0.32 -3.00 14.33
N ALA A 239 -0.40 -4.03 14.76
CA ALA A 239 0.14 -5.38 14.92
C ALA A 239 0.78 -5.93 13.63
N TRP A 240 0.11 -5.75 12.50
CA TRP A 240 0.65 -6.12 11.18
C TRP A 240 1.87 -5.29 10.82
N GLY A 241 1.83 -3.98 11.10
CA GLY A 241 2.97 -3.11 10.88
C GLY A 241 4.22 -3.52 11.68
N ASP A 242 4.06 -3.99 12.91
CA ASP A 242 5.17 -4.45 13.75
C ASP A 242 5.71 -5.79 13.27
N LEU A 243 4.81 -6.72 12.92
CA LEU A 243 5.19 -8.01 12.35
C LEU A 243 5.95 -7.86 11.02
N VAL A 244 5.47 -7.00 10.11
CA VAL A 244 6.18 -6.65 8.87
C VAL A 244 7.57 -6.08 9.17
N GLY A 245 7.68 -5.20 10.17
CA GLY A 245 8.96 -4.61 10.58
C GLY A 245 9.95 -5.64 11.13
N ALA A 246 9.46 -6.68 11.82
CA ALA A 246 10.29 -7.78 12.32
C ALA A 246 10.80 -8.69 11.18
N HIS A 247 10.00 -8.91 10.14
CA HIS A 247 10.38 -9.74 8.98
C HIS A 247 11.22 -8.99 7.93
N HIS A 248 11.06 -7.67 7.83
CA HIS A 248 11.77 -6.81 6.89
C HIS A 248 12.45 -5.64 7.62
N PRO A 249 13.44 -5.93 8.50
CA PRO A 249 14.15 -4.89 9.23
C PRO A 249 14.89 -3.97 8.26
N GLY A 250 14.89 -2.67 8.53
CA GLY A 250 15.56 -1.67 7.69
C GLY A 250 14.84 -1.34 6.38
N ALA A 251 13.71 -1.97 6.07
CA ALA A 251 12.94 -1.66 4.87
C ALA A 251 12.33 -0.25 4.92
N PHE A 252 12.35 0.44 3.77
CA PHE A 252 11.67 1.72 3.61
C PHE A 252 10.15 1.52 3.67
N ARG A 253 9.49 2.20 4.60
CA ARG A 253 8.08 1.93 4.92
C ARG A 253 7.12 2.77 4.07
N LEU A 254 6.55 2.20 3.03
CA LEU A 254 5.45 2.81 2.28
C LEU A 254 4.11 2.64 3.02
N SER A 255 3.13 3.43 2.62
CA SER A 255 1.76 3.38 3.14
C SER A 255 0.76 3.83 2.08
N ILE A 256 -0.36 3.15 1.97
CA ILE A 256 -1.50 3.61 1.17
C ILE A 256 -2.36 4.65 1.88
N HIS A 257 -2.05 5.03 3.12
CA HIS A 257 -2.73 6.10 3.83
C HIS A 257 -1.91 7.39 3.75
N PRO A 258 -2.56 8.57 3.71
CA PRO A 258 -1.84 9.83 3.82
C PRO A 258 -0.93 9.87 5.04
N GLN A 259 0.29 10.39 4.87
CA GLN A 259 1.26 10.55 5.96
C GLN A 259 1.73 12.00 6.07
N PRO A 260 1.71 12.59 7.28
CA PRO A 260 2.29 13.90 7.49
C PRO A 260 3.82 13.84 7.31
N ARG A 261 4.44 14.99 7.02
CA ARG A 261 5.91 15.12 7.08
C ARG A 261 6.39 14.74 8.49
N GLY A 262 7.55 14.11 8.58
CA GLY A 262 8.11 13.58 9.84
C GLY A 262 7.55 12.21 10.25
N SER A 263 6.53 11.67 9.58
CA SER A 263 6.13 10.26 9.78
C SER A 263 7.24 9.32 9.32
N ALA A 264 7.44 8.22 10.05
CA ALA A 264 8.32 7.14 9.60
C ALA A 264 7.78 6.46 8.32
N LYS A 265 6.46 6.48 8.11
CA LYS A 265 5.85 5.91 6.90
C LYS A 265 5.75 6.97 5.81
N PHE A 266 6.02 6.59 4.57
CA PHE A 266 5.82 7.42 3.39
C PHE A 266 4.49 7.07 2.71
N GLY A 267 3.54 8.01 2.71
CA GLY A 267 2.28 7.82 1.99
C GLY A 267 2.50 7.86 0.49
N ILE A 268 2.06 6.85 -0.25
CA ILE A 268 2.21 6.75 -1.71
C ILE A 268 0.85 6.63 -2.42
N ARG A 269 0.67 7.38 -3.51
CA ARG A 269 -0.44 7.22 -4.45
C ARG A 269 -0.06 6.17 -5.48
N LEU A 270 -0.97 5.24 -5.75
CA LEU A 270 -0.76 4.18 -6.74
C LEU A 270 -1.32 4.56 -8.10
N LEU A 271 -2.43 5.28 -8.11
CA LEU A 271 -3.16 5.74 -9.29
C LEU A 271 -3.82 7.09 -8.99
N ASP A 272 -4.20 7.80 -10.04
CA ASP A 272 -4.97 9.04 -9.93
C ASP A 272 -6.39 8.75 -9.42
N ALA A 273 -6.79 9.51 -8.40
CA ALA A 273 -8.10 9.39 -7.78
C ALA A 273 -8.54 10.76 -7.24
N PRO A 274 -9.86 11.08 -7.30
CA PRO A 274 -10.39 12.33 -6.76
C PRO A 274 -10.36 12.37 -5.22
N ASP A 275 -10.50 11.22 -4.56
CA ASP A 275 -10.32 11.09 -3.11
C ASP A 275 -8.94 10.49 -2.81
N VAL A 276 -8.14 11.24 -2.03
CA VAL A 276 -6.82 10.83 -1.53
C VAL A 276 -6.82 9.51 -0.76
N TRP A 277 -7.98 9.12 -0.21
CA TRP A 277 -8.19 7.88 0.52
C TRP A 277 -8.53 6.69 -0.38
N MET A 278 -8.85 6.92 -1.65
CA MET A 278 -9.25 5.86 -2.57
C MET A 278 -8.06 4.96 -2.93
N THR A 279 -8.33 3.66 -3.04
CA THR A 279 -7.38 2.63 -3.46
C THR A 279 -8.04 1.71 -4.49
N PRO A 280 -7.25 0.99 -5.30
CA PRO A 280 -7.79 0.10 -6.35
C PRO A 280 -8.84 -0.89 -5.84
N TRP A 281 -8.64 -1.43 -4.63
CA TRP A 281 -9.54 -2.42 -4.05
C TRP A 281 -10.85 -1.86 -3.48
N HIS A 282 -11.02 -0.54 -3.46
CA HIS A 282 -12.28 0.13 -3.11
C HIS A 282 -12.94 0.81 -4.31
N SER A 283 -12.49 0.53 -5.54
CA SER A 283 -12.90 1.24 -6.75
C SER A 283 -12.76 0.35 -7.99
N CYS A 284 -13.00 0.96 -9.16
CA CYS A 284 -12.65 0.44 -10.47
C CYS A 284 -12.08 1.58 -11.33
N VAL A 285 -11.45 1.23 -12.46
CA VAL A 285 -10.87 2.21 -13.38
C VAL A 285 -11.94 2.71 -14.36
N LEU A 286 -11.94 4.02 -14.61
CA LEU A 286 -12.52 4.65 -15.80
C LEU A 286 -11.39 5.16 -16.69
N GLU A 287 -11.32 4.65 -17.91
CA GLU A 287 -10.40 5.11 -18.95
C GLU A 287 -11.11 6.10 -19.88
N HIS A 288 -10.49 7.26 -20.09
CA HIS A 288 -10.97 8.31 -20.96
C HIS A 288 -10.42 8.15 -22.38
N ARG A 289 -11.08 8.76 -23.37
CA ARG A 289 -10.66 8.72 -24.77
C ARG A 289 -9.25 9.27 -25.02
N ASP A 290 -8.79 10.18 -24.16
CA ASP A 290 -7.44 10.77 -24.20
C ASP A 290 -6.36 9.87 -23.54
N GLY A 291 -6.75 8.67 -23.07
CA GLY A 291 -5.87 7.73 -22.37
C GLY A 291 -5.70 8.00 -20.88
N ARG A 292 -6.28 9.09 -20.34
CA ARG A 292 -6.28 9.34 -18.90
C ARG A 292 -7.09 8.26 -18.19
N ARG A 293 -6.62 7.83 -17.02
CA ARG A 293 -7.28 6.83 -16.20
C ARG A 293 -7.47 7.37 -14.79
N GLU A 294 -8.64 7.13 -14.20
CA GLU A 294 -8.92 7.50 -12.82
C GLU A 294 -9.69 6.40 -12.09
N LEU A 295 -9.53 6.36 -10.77
CA LEU A 295 -10.30 5.48 -9.90
C LEU A 295 -11.65 6.13 -9.54
N LEU A 296 -12.73 5.36 -9.70
CA LEU A 296 -14.08 5.73 -9.30
C LEU A 296 -14.80 4.53 -8.66
N HIS A 297 -15.82 4.79 -7.85
CA HIS A 297 -16.75 3.73 -7.47
C HIS A 297 -17.46 3.19 -8.73
N ARG A 298 -17.69 1.88 -8.77
CA ARG A 298 -18.33 1.20 -9.91
C ARG A 298 -19.60 1.91 -10.39
N THR A 299 -20.50 2.28 -9.50
CA THR A 299 -21.76 2.93 -9.89
C THR A 299 -21.53 4.25 -10.60
N ASP A 300 -20.47 4.99 -10.27
CA ASP A 300 -20.13 6.26 -10.91
C ASP A 300 -19.46 6.04 -12.28
N ALA A 301 -18.57 5.06 -12.38
CA ALA A 301 -17.93 4.67 -13.64
C ALA A 301 -18.97 4.12 -14.65
N GLU A 302 -19.92 3.32 -14.19
CA GLU A 302 -21.00 2.74 -15.00
C GLU A 302 -21.93 3.80 -15.61
N ARG A 303 -22.15 4.92 -14.92
CA ARG A 303 -22.93 6.05 -15.47
C ARG A 303 -22.18 6.83 -16.55
N ARG A 304 -20.85 6.72 -16.62
CA ARG A 304 -19.98 7.53 -17.49
C ARG A 304 -19.35 6.73 -18.63
N GLY A 305 -19.38 5.41 -18.56
CA GLY A 305 -18.65 4.56 -19.49
C GLY A 305 -19.28 3.19 -19.71
N ARG A 306 -18.70 2.44 -20.63
CA ARG A 306 -19.11 1.08 -20.97
C ARG A 306 -18.13 0.09 -20.38
N LEU A 307 -18.65 -1.02 -19.85
CA LEU A 307 -17.83 -2.06 -19.24
C LEU A 307 -16.96 -2.76 -20.29
N VAL A 308 -15.66 -2.75 -20.07
CA VAL A 308 -14.68 -3.55 -20.80
C VAL A 308 -14.46 -4.87 -20.09
N ARG A 309 -14.40 -5.96 -20.86
CA ARG A 309 -14.03 -7.28 -20.39
C ARG A 309 -12.66 -7.67 -20.94
N ARG A 310 -11.84 -8.30 -20.10
CA ARG A 310 -10.59 -8.95 -20.50
C ARG A 310 -10.66 -10.41 -20.09
N GLN A 311 -10.34 -11.31 -21.02
CA GLN A 311 -10.42 -12.77 -20.80
C GLN A 311 -11.78 -13.19 -20.20
N GLY A 312 -12.87 -12.63 -20.73
CA GLY A 312 -14.25 -12.90 -20.28
C GLY A 312 -14.67 -12.22 -18.97
N ARG A 313 -13.75 -11.61 -18.21
CA ARG A 313 -14.01 -11.02 -16.90
C ARG A 313 -14.14 -9.49 -16.95
N PRO A 314 -14.99 -8.86 -16.12
CA PRO A 314 -15.03 -7.41 -15.96
C PRO A 314 -13.63 -6.85 -15.63
N SER A 315 -13.21 -5.79 -16.32
CA SER A 315 -11.86 -5.21 -16.17
C SER A 315 -11.90 -3.75 -15.72
N HIS A 316 -12.57 -2.89 -16.49
CA HIS A 316 -12.69 -1.44 -16.23
C HIS A 316 -13.83 -0.86 -17.07
N PHE A 317 -14.10 0.43 -16.96
CA PHE A 317 -14.99 1.16 -17.85
C PHE A 317 -14.20 2.06 -18.80
N VAL A 318 -14.71 2.27 -20.01
CA VAL A 318 -14.20 3.28 -20.96
C VAL A 318 -15.26 4.34 -21.22
N THR A 319 -14.88 5.61 -21.27
CA THR A 319 -15.84 6.66 -21.63
C THR A 319 -16.35 6.48 -23.05
N GLY A 320 -17.63 6.80 -23.23
CA GLY A 320 -18.33 6.69 -24.51
C GLY A 320 -17.77 7.61 -25.57
#